data_AF-A0AAU0Z003-F1
#
_entry.id   AF-A0AAU0Z003-F1
#
_cell.length_a   1.000
_cell.length_b   1.000
_cell.length_c   1.000
_cell.angle_alpha   90.00
_cell.angle_beta   90.00
_cell.angle_gamma   90.00
#
_symmetry.space_group_name_H-M   'P 1'
#
loop_
_entity.id
_entity.type
_entity.pdbx_description
1 polymer ?
#
loop_
_entity_poly.entity_id
_entity_poly.type
_entity_poly.pdbx_seq_one_letter_code
_entity_poly.pdbx_strand_id
1 'polypeptide(L)'
;MISPAGEFGIHANQWAPLHATVEGWIEALALTHHASMWAKQITKVTGDDVDGLELDAMEPVPEARGLADTWWRGTDSLVAIYTGEARCLSFPRGRTALIYSGLDEWGLYGGVREGAPLGEEKS
;
A
#
# COMPACT_ATOMS: atom_id res chain seq x y z
N MET A 1 -4.31 16.30 -4.76
CA MET A 1 -3.53 17.56 -4.93
C MET A 1 -2.06 17.21 -4.99
N ILE A 2 -1.25 18.05 -5.64
CA ILE A 2 0.21 17.88 -5.73
C ILE A 2 0.85 19.09 -5.05
N SER A 3 1.77 18.85 -4.11
CA SER A 3 2.49 19.93 -3.43
C SER A 3 3.58 20.53 -4.34
N PRO A 4 4.16 21.71 -4.00
CA PRO A 4 5.32 22.23 -4.71
C PRO A 4 6.56 21.32 -4.70
N ALA A 5 6.67 20.42 -3.71
CA ALA A 5 7.76 19.45 -3.61
C ALA A 5 7.46 18.15 -4.39
N GLY A 6 6.27 18.03 -5.00
CA GLY A 6 5.86 16.87 -5.80
C GLY A 6 5.09 15.80 -5.04
N GLU A 7 4.82 15.99 -3.74
CA GLU A 7 4.04 15.01 -2.97
C GLU A 7 2.60 14.96 -3.47
N PHE A 8 2.08 13.76 -3.65
CA PHE A 8 0.67 13.55 -3.86
C PHE A 8 -0.05 13.49 -2.51
N GLY A 9 -1.13 14.23 -2.37
CA GLY A 9 -1.96 14.14 -1.17
C GLY A 9 -3.34 14.78 -1.25
N ILE A 10 -4.00 14.87 -0.10
CA ILE A 10 -5.38 15.33 0.04
C ILE A 10 -5.48 16.49 1.04
N HIS A 11 -6.51 17.33 0.87
CA HIS A 11 -6.75 18.48 1.73
C HIS A 11 -8.21 18.55 2.15
N ALA A 12 -8.44 18.69 3.46
CA ALA A 12 -9.73 18.97 4.06
C ALA A 12 -9.52 19.97 5.21
N ASN A 13 -9.54 19.51 6.47
CA ASN A 13 -9.24 20.35 7.63
C ASN A 13 -7.75 20.72 7.67
N GLN A 14 -6.90 19.82 7.18
CA GLN A 14 -5.47 20.03 7.01
C GLN A 14 -4.94 19.29 5.79
N TRP A 15 -3.80 19.72 5.29
CA TRP A 15 -3.05 19.00 4.27
C TRP A 15 -2.50 17.68 4.82
N ALA A 16 -2.68 16.59 4.08
CA ALA A 16 -2.07 15.30 4.37
C ALA A 16 -1.34 14.77 3.12
N PRO A 17 0.01 14.78 3.10
CA PRO A 17 0.77 14.14 2.03
C PRO A 17 0.64 12.61 2.17
N LEU A 18 0.22 11.94 1.10
CA LEU A 18 -0.03 10.51 1.07
C LEU A 18 1.18 9.75 0.56
N HIS A 19 1.76 10.23 -0.54
CA HIS A 19 2.92 9.67 -1.21
C HIS A 19 3.90 10.79 -1.55
N ALA A 20 5.20 10.50 -1.46
CA ALA A 20 6.24 11.50 -1.69
C ALA A 20 6.33 11.96 -3.16
N THR A 21 5.80 11.17 -4.09
CA THR A 21 5.70 11.55 -5.51
C THR A 21 4.36 11.11 -6.10
N VAL A 22 4.01 11.67 -7.26
CA VAL A 22 2.83 11.24 -8.04
C VAL A 22 3.03 9.81 -8.55
N GLU A 23 4.25 9.46 -8.98
CA GLU A 23 4.58 8.11 -9.43
C GLU A 23 4.36 7.09 -8.30
N GLY A 24 4.79 7.39 -7.08
CA GLY A 24 4.55 6.49 -5.94
C GLY A 24 3.07 6.29 -5.63
N TRP A 25 2.24 7.33 -5.81
CA TRP A 25 0.80 7.18 -5.73
C TRP A 25 0.24 6.29 -6.85
N ILE A 26 0.74 6.43 -8.08
CA ILE A 26 0.35 5.57 -9.21
C ILE A 26 0.75 4.11 -8.94
N GLU A 27 1.95 3.87 -8.42
CA GLU A 27 2.41 2.52 -8.04
C GLU A 27 1.52 1.92 -6.95
N ALA A 28 1.14 2.70 -5.93
CA ALA A 28 0.21 2.25 -4.90
C ALA A 28 -1.18 1.89 -5.48
N LEU A 29 -1.68 2.66 -6.46
CA LEU A 29 -2.94 2.38 -7.13
C LEU A 29 -2.86 1.10 -7.99
N ALA A 30 -1.78 0.95 -8.75
CA ALA A 30 -1.51 -0.25 -9.55
C ALA A 30 -1.42 -1.50 -8.64
N LEU A 31 -0.70 -1.39 -7.53
CA LEU A 31 -0.55 -2.47 -6.56
C LEU A 31 -1.88 -2.82 -5.88
N THR A 32 -2.72 -1.82 -5.56
CA THR A 32 -4.09 -2.04 -5.05
C THR A 32 -4.91 -2.87 -6.03
N HIS A 33 -4.89 -2.49 -7.30
CA HIS A 33 -5.65 -3.17 -8.34
C HIS A 33 -5.15 -4.61 -8.51
N HIS A 34 -3.83 -4.80 -8.63
CA HIS A 34 -3.20 -6.10 -8.79
C HIS A 34 -3.49 -7.03 -7.60
N ALA A 35 -3.24 -6.56 -6.37
CA ALA A 35 -3.48 -7.35 -5.16
C ALA A 35 -4.95 -7.75 -5.03
N SER A 36 -5.88 -6.86 -5.40
CA SER A 36 -7.32 -7.15 -5.37
C SER A 36 -7.75 -8.24 -6.36
N MET A 37 -7.02 -8.42 -7.46
CA MET A 37 -7.30 -9.45 -8.46
C MET A 37 -6.82 -10.83 -8.04
N TRP A 38 -5.70 -10.90 -7.31
CA TRP A 38 -5.01 -12.17 -7.03
C TRP A 38 -5.10 -12.66 -5.59
N ALA A 39 -5.45 -11.80 -4.64
CA ALA A 39 -5.59 -12.21 -3.25
C ALA A 39 -6.72 -13.21 -3.08
N LYS A 40 -6.46 -14.26 -2.28
CA LYS A 40 -7.50 -15.23 -1.90
C LYS A 40 -8.45 -14.66 -0.86
N GLN A 41 -7.97 -13.71 -0.06
CA GLN A 41 -8.75 -13.03 0.97
C GLN A 41 -8.30 -11.58 1.09
N ILE A 42 -9.28 -10.68 1.29
CA ILE A 42 -9.04 -9.28 1.61
C ILE A 42 -9.71 -8.98 2.95
N THR A 43 -8.92 -8.62 3.96
CA THR A 43 -9.41 -8.25 5.29
C THR A 43 -9.25 -6.76 5.51
N LYS A 44 -10.30 -6.11 6.00
CA LYS A 44 -10.28 -4.70 6.40
C LYS A 44 -10.17 -4.60 7.92
N VAL A 45 -9.22 -3.79 8.39
CA VAL A 45 -8.99 -3.46 9.79
C VAL A 45 -9.14 -1.95 9.95
N THR A 46 -9.70 -1.47 11.05
CA THR A 46 -9.97 -0.03 11.25
C THR A 46 -9.68 0.43 12.66
N GLY A 47 -9.40 1.71 12.82
CA GLY A 47 -9.22 2.33 14.13
C GLY A 47 -7.96 1.82 14.84
N ASP A 48 -8.08 1.55 16.13
CA ASP A 48 -6.94 1.20 16.98
C ASP A 48 -6.40 -0.21 16.67
N ASP A 49 -7.22 -1.07 16.06
CA ASP A 49 -6.79 -2.41 15.63
C ASP A 49 -5.71 -2.35 14.54
N VAL A 50 -5.57 -1.22 13.84
CA VAL A 50 -4.48 -1.01 12.87
C VAL A 50 -3.11 -1.01 13.56
N ASP A 51 -3.02 -0.54 14.81
CA ASP A 51 -1.76 -0.51 15.57
C ASP A 51 -1.34 -1.91 16.06
N GLY A 52 -2.24 -2.90 16.01
CA GLY A 52 -1.97 -4.30 16.34
C GLY A 52 -1.46 -5.14 15.17
N LEU A 53 -1.22 -4.54 14.00
CA LEU A 53 -0.65 -5.24 12.85
C LEU A 53 0.86 -5.44 13.03
N GLU A 54 1.31 -6.69 12.93
CA GLU A 54 2.72 -7.06 13.02
C GLU A 54 3.46 -6.76 11.71
N LEU A 55 3.85 -5.50 11.52
CA LEU A 55 4.53 -5.03 10.30
C LEU A 55 6.05 -5.22 10.35
N ASP A 56 6.64 -5.38 11.53
CA ASP A 56 8.09 -5.46 11.72
C ASP A 56 8.73 -6.70 11.04
N ALA A 57 7.92 -7.71 10.72
CA ALA A 57 8.34 -8.90 9.98
C ALA A 57 8.12 -8.78 8.46
N MET A 58 7.67 -7.62 7.98
CA MET A 58 7.36 -7.35 6.57
C MET A 58 8.32 -6.31 5.99
N GLU A 59 8.52 -6.36 4.68
CA GLU A 59 9.33 -5.38 3.97
C GLU A 59 8.47 -4.21 3.51
N PRO A 60 8.89 -2.94 3.68
CA PRO A 60 8.19 -1.82 3.09
C PRO A 60 8.23 -1.91 1.55
N VAL A 61 7.19 -1.42 0.87
CA VAL A 61 7.14 -1.33 -0.59
C VAL A 61 7.67 0.05 -1.03
N PRO A 62 8.95 0.18 -1.41
CA PRO A 62 9.56 1.49 -1.67
C PRO A 62 9.00 2.19 -2.91
N GLU A 63 8.50 1.44 -3.89
CA GLU A 63 7.93 1.96 -5.14
C GLU A 63 6.73 2.86 -4.87
N ALA A 64 5.94 2.52 -3.85
CA ALA A 64 4.77 3.30 -3.44
C ALA A 64 5.15 4.65 -2.82
N ARG A 65 6.40 4.86 -2.38
CA ARG A 65 6.86 6.11 -1.74
C ARG A 65 5.91 6.63 -0.64
N GLY A 66 5.37 5.72 0.17
CA GLY A 66 4.33 6.03 1.14
C GLY A 66 4.77 7.01 2.23
N LEU A 67 3.90 7.96 2.56
CA LEU A 67 4.05 8.91 3.68
C LEU A 67 2.96 8.68 4.73
N ALA A 68 1.75 9.16 4.48
CA ALA A 68 0.59 8.83 5.32
C ALA A 68 -0.08 7.52 4.88
N ASP A 69 0.03 7.15 3.60
CA ASP A 69 -0.49 5.90 3.09
C ASP A 69 0.70 4.99 2.71
N THR A 70 0.86 3.88 3.41
CA THR A 70 2.05 3.02 3.35
C THR A 70 1.71 1.60 2.96
N TRP A 71 2.67 0.90 2.36
CA TRP A 71 2.54 -0.46 1.88
C TRP A 71 3.64 -1.36 2.43
N TRP A 72 3.26 -2.59 2.76
CA TRP A 72 4.13 -3.62 3.32
C TRP A 72 3.92 -4.94 2.62
N ARG A 73 5.00 -5.70 2.48
CA ARG A 73 5.06 -6.97 1.75
C ARG A 73 5.57 -8.06 2.68
N GLY A 74 4.73 -9.06 2.91
CA GLY A 74 5.04 -10.26 3.68
C GLY A 74 5.31 -11.46 2.78
N THR A 75 5.34 -12.65 3.39
CA THR A 75 5.61 -13.91 2.68
C THR A 75 4.55 -14.26 1.63
N ASP A 76 3.27 -14.03 1.93
CA ASP A 76 2.13 -14.31 1.05
C ASP A 76 1.05 -13.20 1.14
N SER A 77 1.44 -12.03 1.66
CA SER A 77 0.52 -10.93 1.92
C SER A 77 1.05 -9.56 1.52
N LEU A 78 0.11 -8.68 1.16
CA LEU A 78 0.33 -7.25 1.02
C LEU A 78 -0.56 -6.53 2.04
N VAL A 79 -0.01 -5.56 2.75
CA VAL A 79 -0.74 -4.74 3.73
C VAL A 79 -0.66 -3.28 3.32
N ALA A 80 -1.80 -2.68 3.03
CA ALA A 80 -1.94 -1.26 2.75
C ALA A 80 -2.53 -0.56 3.97
N ILE A 81 -1.85 0.46 4.48
CA ILE A 81 -2.33 1.27 5.62
C ILE A 81 -2.66 2.66 5.09
N TYR A 82 -3.91 3.06 5.27
CA TYR A 82 -4.45 4.35 4.88
C TYR A 82 -4.65 5.21 6.13
N THR A 83 -3.70 6.12 6.37
CA THR A 83 -3.77 7.09 7.48
C THR A 83 -4.03 8.51 6.99
N GLY A 84 -3.88 8.75 5.68
CA GLY A 84 -4.07 10.04 5.04
C GLY A 84 -5.37 10.74 5.37
N GLU A 85 -6.50 10.07 5.10
CA GLU A 85 -7.84 10.64 5.32
C GLU A 85 -8.10 10.91 6.80
N ALA A 86 -7.73 9.96 7.67
CA ALA A 86 -7.84 10.10 9.11
C ALA A 86 -7.07 11.32 9.64
N ARG A 87 -5.86 11.59 9.12
CA ARG A 87 -5.11 12.81 9.41
C ARG A 87 -5.80 14.04 8.85
N CYS A 88 -6.15 14.02 7.56
CA CYS A 88 -6.78 15.11 6.83
C CYS A 88 -8.06 15.63 7.50
N LEU A 89 -8.84 14.73 8.12
CA LEU A 89 -10.09 15.02 8.82
C LEU A 89 -9.94 15.20 10.35
N SER A 90 -8.73 15.06 10.90
CA SER A 90 -8.49 15.03 12.36
C SER A 90 -9.33 13.97 13.07
N PHE A 91 -9.47 12.79 12.44
CA PHE A 91 -10.24 11.66 12.95
C PHE A 91 -9.36 10.39 13.02
N PRO A 92 -8.51 10.25 14.06
CA PRO A 92 -7.53 9.15 14.15
C PRO A 92 -8.14 7.74 14.12
N ARG A 93 -9.39 7.59 14.58
CA ARG A 93 -10.11 6.30 14.56
C ARG A 93 -10.60 5.91 13.16
N GLY A 94 -10.49 6.82 12.18
CA GLY A 94 -10.80 6.56 10.77
C GLY A 94 -9.68 5.86 10.00
N ARG A 95 -8.52 5.62 10.63
CA ARG A 95 -7.42 4.86 10.00
C ARG A 95 -7.93 3.49 9.57
N THR A 96 -7.49 3.05 8.40
CA THR A 96 -7.89 1.77 7.81
C THR A 96 -6.65 1.04 7.32
N ALA A 97 -6.62 -0.28 7.48
CA ALA A 97 -5.70 -1.15 6.76
C ALA A 97 -6.47 -2.17 5.92
N LEU A 98 -5.92 -2.51 4.76
CA LEU A 98 -6.35 -3.63 3.94
C LEU A 98 -5.23 -4.67 3.89
N ILE A 99 -5.58 -5.91 4.20
CA ILE A 99 -4.67 -7.06 4.20
C ILE A 99 -5.11 -7.98 3.07
N TYR A 100 -4.29 -8.06 2.03
CA TYR A 100 -4.43 -8.96 0.90
C TYR A 100 -3.63 -10.22 1.20
N SER A 101 -4.27 -11.37 1.36
CA SER A 101 -3.62 -12.62 1.82
C SER A 101 -3.73 -13.74 0.80
N GLY A 102 -2.80 -14.70 0.89
CA GLY A 102 -2.75 -15.88 0.02
C GLY A 102 -2.26 -15.58 -1.39
N LEU A 103 -1.46 -14.53 -1.55
CA LEU A 103 -0.78 -14.17 -2.79
C LEU A 103 0.41 -15.09 -3.03
N ASP A 104 0.58 -15.54 -4.27
CA ASP A 104 1.82 -16.18 -4.71
C ASP A 104 2.86 -15.12 -5.14
N GLU A 105 4.01 -15.55 -5.65
CA GLU A 105 5.07 -14.63 -6.07
C GLU A 105 4.59 -13.63 -7.13
N TRP A 106 3.74 -14.05 -8.07
CA TRP A 106 3.15 -13.15 -9.06
C TRP A 106 2.20 -12.14 -8.41
N GLY A 107 1.33 -12.60 -7.52
CA GLY A 107 0.41 -11.76 -6.76
C GLY A 107 1.12 -10.73 -5.88
N LEU A 108 2.29 -11.07 -5.34
CA LEU A 108 3.13 -10.13 -4.60
C LEU A 108 3.76 -9.12 -5.56
N TYR A 109 4.58 -9.57 -6.52
CA TYR A 109 5.51 -8.69 -7.24
C TYR A 109 5.02 -8.18 -8.60
N GLY A 110 3.83 -8.60 -9.05
CA GLY A 110 3.31 -8.19 -10.36
C GLY A 110 4.16 -8.68 -11.53
N GLY A 111 4.94 -9.75 -11.33
CA GLY A 111 5.85 -10.30 -12.34
C GLY A 111 7.22 -9.64 -12.43
N VAL A 112 7.55 -8.68 -11.57
CA VAL A 112 8.84 -7.99 -11.57
C VAL A 112 9.63 -8.35 -10.32
N ARG A 113 10.66 -9.19 -10.45
CA ARG A 113 11.71 -9.31 -9.45
C ARG A 113 12.95 -8.60 -9.95
N GLU A 114 13.59 -7.76 -9.15
CA GLU A 114 14.99 -7.44 -9.39
C GLU A 114 15.80 -8.75 -9.34
N GLY A 115 16.41 -9.10 -10.47
CA GLY A 115 17.28 -10.27 -10.61
C GLY A 115 16.60 -11.63 -10.79
N ALA A 116 15.29 -11.72 -11.06
CA ALA A 116 14.73 -12.99 -11.54
C ALA A 116 15.14 -13.22 -13.01
N PRO A 117 15.57 -14.43 -13.40
CA PRO A 117 15.64 -14.77 -14.81
C PRO A 117 14.24 -14.63 -15.40
N LEU A 118 14.13 -14.05 -16.59
CA LEU A 118 12.89 -14.02 -17.38
C LEU A 118 12.36 -15.45 -17.48
N GLY A 119 11.36 -15.76 -16.66
CA GLY A 119 10.76 -17.08 -16.56
C GLY A 119 9.94 -17.34 -17.80
N GLU A 120 10.22 -18.49 -18.43
CA GLU A 120 9.54 -19.02 -19.60
C GLU A 120 8.01 -18.96 -19.45
N GLU A 121 7.36 -18.34 -20.44
CA GLU A 121 5.92 -18.46 -20.66
C GLU A 121 5.59 -19.95 -20.85
N LYS A 122 4.94 -20.55 -19.85
CA LYS A 122 4.34 -21.87 -20.03
C LYS A 122 3.05 -21.71 -20.85
N SER A 123 3.12 -22.28 -22.05
CA SER A 123 2.05 -22.46 -23.03
C SER A 123 0.85 -23.25 -22.50
#